data_AF-A0A450ZV18-F1
#
_entry.id   AF-A0A450ZV18-F1
#
_cell.length_a   1.000
_cell.length_b   1.000
_cell.length_c   1.000
_cell.angle_alpha   90.00
_cell.angle_beta   90.00
_cell.angle_gamma   90.00
#
_symmetry.space_group_name_H-M   'P 1'
#
loop_
_entity.id
_entity.type
_entity.pdbx_description
1 polymer ?
#
loop_
_entity_poly.entity_id
_entity_poly.type
_entity_poly.pdbx_seq_one_letter_code
_entity_poly.pdbx_strand_id
1 'polypeptide(L)' 'MEKMDTIIKAIPLDDYRIEILAESGVSGIFDVKPYLHGSAFHELRNESYFHTARLSHGGIA' A
#
# COMPACT_ATOMS: atom_id res chain seq x y z
N MET A 1 15.58 20.94 -7.37
CA MET A 1 14.45 20.03 -7.62
C MET A 1 14.37 19.14 -6.40
N GLU A 2 13.37 19.32 -5.54
CA GLU A 2 13.18 18.38 -4.42
C GLU A 2 12.87 17.00 -5.01
N LYS A 3 13.72 16.02 -4.71
CA LYS A 3 13.53 14.65 -5.16
C LYS A 3 12.35 14.09 -4.36
N MET A 4 11.26 13.70 -5.03
CA MET A 4 10.18 12.98 -4.35
C MET A 4 10.75 11.71 -3.74
N ASP A 5 10.41 11.47 -2.47
CA ASP A 5 10.88 10.30 -1.74
C ASP A 5 10.22 9.05 -2.32
N THR A 6 11.04 8.18 -2.90
CA THR A 6 10.54 6.97 -3.58
C THR A 6 10.21 5.91 -2.54
N ILE A 7 9.01 5.35 -2.62
CA ILE A 7 8.68 4.15 -1.84
C ILE A 7 9.50 2.97 -2.37
N ILE A 8 10.29 2.35 -1.50
CA ILE A 8 11.16 1.21 -1.85
C ILE A 8 10.61 -0.13 -1.35
N LYS A 9 9.64 -0.11 -0.43
CA LYS A 9 8.99 -1.30 0.11
C LYS A 9 7.54 -0.99 0.45
N ALA A 10 6.66 -1.91 0.04
CA ALA A 10 5.25 -1.94 0.39
C ALA A 10 4.88 -3.40 0.67
N ILE A 11 4.57 -3.74 1.92
CA ILE A 11 4.21 -5.11 2.33
C ILE A 11 2.77 -5.10 2.87
N PRO A 12 1.84 -5.85 2.24
CA PRO A 12 0.51 -6.04 2.80
C PRO A 12 0.59 -6.87 4.09
N LEU A 13 -0.06 -6.38 5.13
CA LEU A 13 -0.21 -6.96 6.45
C LEU A 13 -1.68 -7.34 6.69
N ASP A 14 -1.93 -8.14 7.73
CA ASP A 14 -3.28 -8.46 8.17
C ASP A 14 -4.08 -7.19 8.55
N ASP A 15 -5.41 -7.31 8.52
CA ASP A 15 -6.37 -6.23 8.80
C ASP A 15 -6.31 -5.07 7.77
N TYR A 16 -6.02 -5.41 6.51
CA TYR A 16 -5.96 -4.48 5.37
C TYR A 16 -5.00 -3.31 5.58
N ARG A 17 -3.82 -3.61 6.13
CA ARG A 17 -2.77 -2.62 6.38
C ARG A 17 -1.60 -2.84 5.45
N ILE A 18 -0.87 -1.78 5.13
CA ILE A 18 0.35 -1.87 4.32
C ILE A 18 1.49 -1.21 5.08
N GLU A 19 2.56 -1.96 5.32
CA GLU A 19 3.82 -1.39 5.79
C GLU A 19 4.52 -0.72 4.60
N ILE A 20 4.89 0.55 4.75
CA ILE A 20 5.56 1.34 3.73
C ILE A 20 6.93 1.78 4.27
N LEU A 21 7.96 1.69 3.42
CA LEU A 21 9.27 2.29 3.67
C LEU A 21 9.74 3.03 2.42
N ALA A 22 10.17 4.26 2.63
CA ALA A 22 10.68 5.15 1.61
C ALA A 22 12.22 5.21 1.65
N GLU A 23 12.83 5.68 0.56
CA GLU A 23 14.29 5.73 0.42
C GLU A 23 14.98 6.62 1.46
N SER A 24 14.30 7.66 1.97
CA SER A 24 14.80 8.48 3.08
C SER A 24 14.86 7.76 4.43
N GLY A 25 14.28 6.56 4.52
CA GLY A 25 14.07 5.85 5.79
C GLY A 25 12.74 6.20 6.48
N VAL A 26 11.95 7.12 5.92
CA VAL A 26 10.58 7.36 6.39
C VAL A 26 9.77 6.09 6.23
N SER A 27 9.13 5.64 7.31
CA SER A 27 8.30 4.45 7.32
C SER A 27 6.99 4.68 8.06
N GLY A 28 5.99 3.86 7.76
CA GLY A 28 4.68 3.96 8.38
C GLY A 28 3.75 2.81 7.99
N ILE A 29 2.60 2.77 8.65
CA ILE A 29 1.52 1.85 8.32
C ILE A 29 0.37 2.65 7.69
N PHE A 30 -0.06 2.20 6.52
CA PHE A 30 -1.20 2.73 5.81
C PHE A 30 -2.42 1.81 6.01
N ASP A 31 -3.51 2.35 6.54
CA ASP A 31 -4.77 1.62 6.74
C ASP A 31 -5.67 1.78 5.51
N VAL A 32 -5.96 0.66 4.83
CA VAL A 32 -6.77 0.64 3.60
C VAL A 32 -8.27 0.55 3.90
N LYS A 33 -8.69 0.22 5.13
CA LYS A 33 -10.11 0.02 5.50
C LYS A 33 -11.03 1.19 5.11
N PRO A 34 -10.65 2.47 5.29
CA PRO A 34 -11.50 3.60 4.88
C PRO A 34 -11.82 3.61 3.37
N TYR A 35 -10.97 3.00 2.55
CA TYR A 35 -11.08 2.98 1.09
C TYR A 35 -11.87 1.78 0.57
N LEU A 36 -11.96 0.68 1.34
CA LEU A 36 -12.69 -0.54 0.95
C LEU A 36 -14.18 -0.31 0.71
N HIS A 37 -14.75 0.78 1.25
CA HIS A 37 -16.15 1.15 1.06
C HIS A 37 -16.41 1.75 -0.33
N GLY A 38 -15.38 2.21 -1.04
CA GLY A 38 -15.50 2.75 -2.40
C GLY A 38 -15.69 1.66 -3.45
N SER A 39 -16.46 1.96 -4.51
CA SER A 39 -16.69 1.04 -5.63
C SER A 39 -15.42 0.67 -6.40
N ALA A 40 -14.41 1.54 -6.39
CA ALA A 40 -13.12 1.32 -7.05
C ALA A 40 -12.22 0.27 -6.36
N PHE A 41 -12.50 -0.11 -5.12
CA PHE A 41 -11.66 -1.00 -4.31
C PHE A 41 -12.38 -2.29 -3.89
N HIS A 42 -13.41 -2.68 -4.65
CA HIS A 42 -14.23 -3.85 -4.33
C HIS A 42 -13.41 -5.15 -4.26
N GLU A 43 -12.42 -5.33 -5.13
CA GLU A 43 -11.56 -6.52 -5.17
C GLU A 43 -10.63 -6.61 -3.95
N LEU A 44 -10.21 -5.47 -3.40
CA LEU A 44 -9.38 -5.41 -2.19
C LEU A 44 -10.12 -5.88 -0.94
N ARG A 45 -11.46 -6.06 -0.98
CA ARG A 45 -12.21 -6.69 0.12
C ARG A 45 -11.95 -8.19 0.24
N ASN A 46 -11.35 -8.80 -0.78
CA ASN A 46 -10.84 -10.15 -0.68
C ASN A 46 -9.42 -10.08 -0.09
N GLU A 47 -9.27 -10.55 1.15
CA GLU A 47 -8.00 -10.57 1.86
C GLU A 47 -6.90 -11.31 1.09
N SER A 48 -7.23 -12.44 0.45
CA SER A 48 -6.26 -13.18 -0.36
C SER A 48 -5.78 -12.39 -1.58
N TYR A 49 -6.68 -11.60 -2.20
CA TYR A 49 -6.30 -10.69 -3.28
C TYR A 49 -5.47 -9.50 -2.75
N PHE A 50 -5.86 -8.94 -1.62
CA PHE A 50 -5.12 -7.86 -0.95
C PHE A 50 -3.67 -8.25 -0.63
N HIS A 51 -3.42 -9.47 -0.17
CA HIS A 51 -2.06 -9.96 0.08
C HIS A 51 -1.20 -10.14 -1.17
N THR A 52 -1.77 -10.07 -2.36
CA THR A 52 -0.98 -10.06 -3.61
C THR A 52 -0.43 -8.68 -3.95
N ALA A 53 -0.88 -7.64 -3.25
CA ALA A 53 -0.46 -6.27 -3.49
C ALA A 53 1.05 -6.12 -3.36
N ARG A 54 1.67 -5.50 -4.36
CA ARG A 54 3.12 -5.29 -4.42
C ARG A 54 3.45 -3.92 -5.00
N LEU A 55 4.65 -3.45 -4.68
CA LEU A 55 5.18 -2.23 -5.27
C LEU A 55 5.29 -2.39 -6.80
N SER A 56 4.72 -1.46 -7.56
CA SER A 56 4.77 -1.44 -9.02
C SER A 56 4.87 0.01 -9.51
N HIS A 57 5.95 0.34 -10.24
CA HIS A 57 6.16 1.63 -10.92
C HIS A 57 5.76 2.88 -10.10
N GLY A 58 6.17 2.94 -8.83
CA GLY A 58 5.89 4.09 -7.95
C GLY A 58 4.51 4.09 -7.28
N GLY A 59 3.73 3.02 -7.45
CA GLY A 59 2.47 2.77 -6.73
C GLY A 59 2.38 1.34 -6.18
N ILE A 60 1.18 0.94 -5.76
CA ILE A 60 0.88 -0.42 -5.27
C ILE A 60 -0.15 -1.02 -6.24
N ALA A 61 0.13 -2.23 -6.74
CA ALA A 61 -0.69 -2.96 -7.71
C ALA A 61 -0.92 -4.41 -7.30
#